data_AF-A0A498QHM3-F1
#
_entry.id   AF-A0A498QHM3-F1
#
_cell.length_a   1.000
_cell.length_b   1.000
_cell.length_c   1.000
_cell.angle_alpha   90.00
_cell.angle_beta   90.00
_cell.angle_gamma   90.00
#
_symmetry.space_group_name_H-M   'P 1'
#
loop_
_entity.id
_entity.type
_entity.pdbx_description
1 polymer ?
#
loop_
_entity_poly.entity_id
_entity_poly.type
_entity_poly.pdbx_seq_one_letter_code
_entity_poly.pdbx_strand_id
1 'polypeptide(L)'
;MMRINGAFRSVIGWLRSGYPEEAPPRGYAPLLALNGPMALTPRQTQQVVDELAGAPADTTDIEVAITKATDRLPTQTQIRAVALALHPT
;
A
#
# COMPACT_ATOMS: atom_id res chain seq x y z
N MET A 1 15.45 24.59 -22.31
CA MET A 1 14.19 24.70 -21.54
C MET A 1 13.36 23.44 -21.81
N MET A 2 13.58 22.36 -21.04
CA MET A 2 12.91 21.07 -21.25
C MET A 2 11.44 21.22 -20.83
N ARG A 3 10.53 21.17 -21.81
CA ARG A 3 9.09 21.26 -21.58
C ARG A 3 8.66 20.02 -20.79
N ILE A 4 8.43 20.17 -19.49
CA ILE A 4 8.02 19.11 -18.55
C ILE A 4 6.85 18.27 -19.12
N ASN A 5 5.97 18.90 -19.89
CA ASN A 5 4.85 18.26 -20.59
C ASN A 5 5.26 17.21 -21.65
N GLY A 6 6.41 17.35 -22.30
CA GLY A 6 6.88 16.41 -23.33
C GLY A 6 7.36 15.10 -22.70
N ALA A 7 8.20 15.19 -21.67
CA ALA A 7 8.72 14.02 -20.96
C ALA A 7 7.59 13.22 -20.28
N PHE A 8 6.65 13.90 -19.63
CA PHE A 8 5.51 13.25 -18.97
C PHE A 8 4.62 12.48 -19.96
N ARG A 9 4.39 13.04 -21.15
CA ARG A 9 3.65 12.37 -22.23
C ARG A 9 4.37 11.13 -22.76
N SER A 10 5.70 11.20 -22.91
CA SER A 10 6.49 10.04 -23.34
C SER A 10 6.48 8.91 -22.31
N VAL A 11 6.58 9.24 -21.01
CA VAL A 11 6.50 8.25 -19.92
C VAL A 11 5.12 7.58 -19.88
N ILE A 12 4.03 8.36 -20.00
CA ILE A 12 2.67 7.81 -20.06
C ILE A 12 2.46 6.95 -21.30
N GLY A 13 3.01 7.36 -22.46
CA GLY A 13 2.92 6.60 -23.71
C GLY A 13 3.63 5.25 -23.60
N TRP A 14 4.85 5.23 -23.06
CA TRP A 14 5.59 4.01 -22.78
C TRP A 14 4.85 3.10 -21.79
N LEU A 15 4.32 3.67 -20.70
CA LEU A 15 3.55 2.92 -19.71
C LEU A 15 2.31 2.28 -20.35
N ARG A 16 1.58 3.00 -21.21
CA ARG A 16 0.40 2.48 -21.91
C ARG A 16 0.75 1.40 -22.95
N SER A 17 1.89 1.50 -23.62
CA SER A 17 2.32 0.48 -24.60
C SER A 17 2.63 -0.88 -23.98
N GLY A 18 2.95 -0.92 -22.67
CA GLY A 18 3.19 -2.17 -21.94
C GLY A 18 1.91 -2.93 -21.53
N TYR A 19 0.71 -2.36 -21.74
CA TYR A 19 -0.56 -2.96 -21.34
C TYR A 19 -1.57 -2.87 -22.50
N PRO A 20 -1.66 -3.90 -23.37
CA PRO A 20 -2.74 -4.00 -24.35
C PRO A 20 -4.11 -4.04 -23.63
N GLU A 21 -5.18 -3.68 -24.34
CA GLU A 21 -6.56 -3.32 -23.89
C GLU A 21 -7.27 -4.19 -22.82
N GLU A 22 -6.68 -5.27 -22.33
CA GLU A 22 -7.29 -6.25 -21.42
C GLU A 22 -7.26 -5.84 -19.94
N ALA A 23 -7.21 -4.53 -19.65
CA ALA A 23 -7.39 -4.05 -18.29
C ALA A 23 -8.85 -4.30 -17.85
N PRO A 24 -9.09 -4.94 -16.69
CA PRO A 24 -10.45 -5.21 -16.23
C PRO A 24 -11.29 -3.92 -16.17
N PRO A 25 -12.62 -3.99 -16.43
CA PRO A 25 -13.50 -2.82 -16.44
C PRO A 25 -13.55 -2.05 -15.09
N ARG A 26 -12.90 -2.55 -14.04
CA ARG A 26 -12.73 -1.87 -12.75
C ARG A 26 -11.57 -0.88 -12.69
N GLY A 27 -10.90 -0.61 -13.82
CA GLY A 27 -10.11 0.60 -14.01
C GLY A 27 -8.61 0.41 -14.08
N TYR A 28 -7.98 1.32 -14.81
CA TYR A 28 -6.54 1.49 -14.98
C TYR A 28 -5.79 1.52 -13.62
N ALA A 29 -5.30 0.37 -13.17
CA ALA A 29 -4.50 0.20 -11.95
C ALA A 29 -2.97 0.46 -12.05
N PRO A 30 -2.32 0.80 -13.19
CA PRO A 30 -0.85 0.98 -13.20
C PRO A 30 -0.34 2.08 -12.28
N LEU A 31 -1.01 3.24 -12.26
CA LEU A 31 -0.60 4.34 -11.37
C LEU A 31 -0.82 4.01 -9.90
N LEU A 32 -1.85 3.21 -9.58
CA LEU A 32 -2.06 2.67 -8.23
C LEU A 32 -0.93 1.72 -7.82
N ALA A 33 -0.44 0.88 -8.74
CA ALA A 33 0.70 0.01 -8.50
C ALA A 33 2.02 0.80 -8.33
N LEU A 34 2.16 1.94 -9.02
CA LEU A 34 3.30 2.86 -8.86
C LEU A 34 3.21 3.73 -7.60
N ASN A 35 2.01 4.03 -7.08
CA ASN A 35 1.79 4.89 -5.90
C ASN A 35 2.24 4.26 -4.56
N GLY A 36 2.91 3.12 -4.61
CA GLY A 36 3.41 2.42 -3.43
C GLY A 36 2.38 1.47 -2.83
N PRO A 37 2.78 0.73 -1.78
CA PRO A 37 1.95 -0.31 -1.21
C PRO A 37 0.64 0.26 -0.65
N MET A 38 -0.48 -0.45 -0.90
CA MET A 38 -1.79 -0.04 -0.41
C MET A 38 -1.76 0.11 1.12
N ALA A 39 -2.13 1.29 1.61
CA ALA A 39 -2.35 1.51 3.02
C ALA A 39 -3.45 0.58 3.54
N LEU A 40 -3.36 0.19 4.82
CA LEU A 40 -4.45 -0.51 5.49
C LEU A 40 -5.68 0.39 5.53
N THR A 41 -6.86 -0.21 5.30
CA THR A 41 -8.11 0.52 5.52
C THR A 41 -8.30 0.79 7.02
N PRO A 42 -9.06 1.82 7.42
CA PRO A 42 -9.27 2.13 8.84
C PRO A 42 -9.78 0.96 9.67
N ARG A 43 -10.65 0.12 9.09
CA ARG A 43 -11.16 -1.10 9.73
C ARG A 43 -10.06 -2.15 9.95
N GLN A 44 -9.20 -2.37 8.95
CA GLN A 44 -8.09 -3.30 9.07
C GLN A 44 -7.06 -2.81 10.08
N THR A 45 -6.77 -1.52 10.11
CA THR A 45 -5.89 -0.93 11.13
C THR A 45 -6.46 -1.15 12.52
N GLN A 46 -7.76 -0.89 12.73
CA GLN A 46 -8.39 -1.11 14.04
C GLN A 46 -8.35 -2.58 14.46
N GLN A 47 -8.66 -3.51 13.55
CA GLN A 47 -8.59 -4.94 13.82
C GLN A 47 -7.18 -5.37 14.26
N VAL A 48 -6.14 -4.89 13.57
CA VAL A 48 -4.75 -5.19 13.93
C VAL A 48 -4.36 -4.56 15.27
N VAL A 49 -4.78 -3.32 15.52
CA VAL A 49 -4.50 -2.63 16.80
C VAL A 49 -5.21 -3.33 17.97
N ASP A 50 -6.46 -3.74 17.81
CA ASP A 50 -7.24 -4.45 18.83
C ASP A 50 -6.63 -5.83 19.14
N GLU A 51 -6.11 -6.55 18.13
CA GLU A 51 -5.41 -7.83 18.33
C GLU A 51 -4.10 -7.65 19.13
N LEU A 52 -3.43 -6.51 18.97
CA LEU A 52 -2.12 -6.23 19.56
C LEU A 52 -2.18 -5.44 20.87
N ALA A 53 -3.31 -4.82 21.22
CA ALA A 53 -3.45 -3.99 22.42
C ALA A 53 -3.32 -4.75 23.76
N GLY A 54 -3.30 -6.08 23.73
CA GLY A 54 -3.26 -6.93 24.93
C GLY A 54 -1.86 -7.24 25.49
N ALA A 55 -0.78 -6.96 24.75
CA ALA A 55 0.59 -7.28 25.13
C ALA A 55 1.59 -6.34 24.44
N PRO A 56 2.83 -6.19 24.94
CA PRO A 56 3.89 -5.54 24.18
C PRO A 56 4.12 -6.31 22.87
N ALA A 57 3.66 -5.74 21.77
CA ALA A 57 3.81 -6.30 20.44
C ALA A 57 5.17 -5.89 19.85
N ASP A 58 5.93 -6.87 19.36
CA ASP A 58 7.12 -6.58 18.57
C ASP A 58 6.79 -6.42 17.08
N THR A 59 7.80 -6.09 16.27
CA THR A 59 7.63 -5.93 14.81
C THR A 59 7.09 -7.20 14.15
N THR A 60 7.48 -8.38 14.64
CA THR A 60 7.03 -9.68 14.12
C THR A 60 5.54 -9.87 14.39
N ASP A 61 5.08 -9.52 15.58
CA ASP A 61 3.67 -9.59 15.94
C ASP A 61 2.81 -8.69 15.04
N ILE A 62 3.30 -7.47 14.74
CA ILE A 62 2.66 -6.55 13.80
C ILE A 62 2.59 -7.16 12.39
N GLU A 63 3.68 -7.76 11.91
CA GLU A 63 3.71 -8.41 10.59
C GLU A 63 2.73 -9.58 10.48
N VAL A 64 2.66 -10.42 11.52
CA VAL A 64 1.73 -11.55 11.60
C VAL A 64 0.28 -11.06 11.61
N ALA A 65 -0.04 -10.06 12.43
CA ALA A 65 -1.40 -9.52 12.54
C ALA A 65 -1.87 -8.89 11.21
N ILE A 66 -1.00 -8.12 10.54
CA ILE A 66 -1.32 -7.55 9.22
C ILE A 66 -1.52 -8.67 8.18
N THR A 67 -0.68 -9.71 8.21
CA THR A 67 -0.83 -10.86 7.30
C THR A 67 -2.16 -11.55 7.51
N LYS A 68 -2.55 -11.83 8.76
CA LYS A 68 -3.85 -12.42 9.09
C LYS A 68 -5.03 -11.56 8.64
N ALA A 69 -4.91 -10.22 8.76
CA ALA A 69 -5.99 -9.30 8.42
C ALA A 69 -6.13 -9.05 6.90
N THR A 70 -5.09 -9.35 6.10
CA THR A 70 -5.04 -9.00 4.68
C THR A 70 -4.77 -10.17 3.74
N ASP A 71 -4.41 -11.34 4.26
CA ASP A 71 -3.91 -12.52 3.54
C ASP A 71 -2.72 -12.22 2.63
N ARG A 72 -1.92 -11.20 2.96
CA ARG A 72 -0.80 -10.72 2.14
C ARG A 72 0.39 -10.33 3.02
N LEU A 73 1.59 -10.46 2.46
CA LEU A 73 2.81 -9.98 3.11
C LEU A 73 2.71 -8.47 3.37
N PRO A 74 2.97 -8.03 4.61
CA PRO A 74 2.90 -6.64 5.00
C PRO A 74 4.04 -5.85 4.36
N THR A 75 3.79 -4.57 4.15
CA THR A 75 4.81 -3.63 3.67
C THR A 75 5.34 -2.79 4.80
N GLN A 76 6.57 -2.31 4.66
CA GLN A 76 7.24 -1.46 5.66
C GLN A 76 6.46 -0.17 6.02
N THR A 77 5.61 0.32 5.12
CA THR A 77 4.73 1.45 5.39
C THR A 77 3.58 1.06 6.31
N GLN A 78 2.98 -0.12 6.11
CA GLN A 78 1.87 -0.62 6.94
C GLN A 78 2.36 -0.96 8.36
N ILE A 79 3.52 -1.58 8.48
CA ILE A 79 4.16 -1.91 9.77
C ILE A 79 4.37 -0.62 10.58
N ARG A 80 4.97 0.41 9.97
CA ARG A 80 5.19 1.71 10.63
C ARG A 80 3.89 2.40 11.05
N ALA A 81 2.85 2.34 10.21
CA ALA A 81 1.56 2.95 10.53
C ALA A 81 0.91 2.30 11.77
N VAL A 82 0.96 0.97 11.87
CA VAL A 82 0.44 0.24 13.03
C VAL A 82 1.28 0.49 14.28
N ALA A 83 2.62 0.48 14.16
CA ALA A 83 3.51 0.76 15.29
C ALA A 83 3.26 2.16 15.88
N LEU A 84 3.02 3.16 15.03
CA LEU A 84 2.68 4.52 15.48
C LEU A 84 1.29 4.58 16.14
N ALA A 85 0.33 3.78 15.69
CA ALA A 85 -1.01 3.72 16.30
C ALA A 85 -1.00 3.02 17.67
N LEU A 86 -0.12 2.04 17.88
CA LEU A 86 0.04 1.32 19.15
C LEU A 86 0.77 2.18 20.22
N HIS A 87 1.65 3.07 19.78
CA HIS A 87 2.39 4.00 20.64
C HIS A 87 2.15 5.44 20.21
N PRO A 88 0.96 6.00 20.48
CA PRO A 88 0.71 7.42 20.20
C PRO A 88 1.55 8.25 21.17
N THR A 89 2.62 8.88 20.66
CA THR A 89 3.40 9.92 21.35
C THR A 89 2.54 11.11 21.75
#